data_AF-A0A932HGW9-F1
#
_entry.id   AF-A0A932HGW9-F1
#
_cell.length_a   1.000
_cell.length_b   1.000
_cell.length_c   1.000
_cell.angle_alpha   90.00
_cell.angle_beta   90.00
_cell.angle_gamma   90.00
#
_symmetry.space_group_name_H-M   'P 1'
#
loop_
_entity.id
_entity.type
_entity.pdbx_description
1 polymer ?
#
loop_
_entity_poly.entity_id
_entity_poly.type
_entity_poly.pdbx_seq_one_letter_code
_entity_poly.pdbx_strand_id
1 'polypeptide(L)'
;MRQLTPVEDAENPEYPAALRGRERSLAKPERRGKVGLACSGGGIRSATFCLGFFQGLAQHGLLRHVDYLSTVSGGGYFGSFLGRLFCRDNPSQRPEEVLKDSQSSPIRFLRE
;
A
#
# COMPACT_ATOMS: atom_id res chain seq x y z
N MET A 1 24.01 -11.07 17.04
CA MET A 1 22.94 -11.57 17.92
C MET A 1 21.72 -10.70 17.68
N ARG A 2 20.62 -11.25 17.14
CA ARG A 2 19.37 -10.50 16.92
C ARG A 2 18.65 -10.37 18.27
N GLN A 3 18.05 -9.22 18.56
CA GLN A 3 17.20 -9.07 19.74
C GLN A 3 15.92 -9.91 19.58
N LEU A 4 15.64 -10.76 20.56
CA LEU A 4 14.40 -11.53 20.64
C LEU A 4 13.24 -10.61 21.02
N THR A 5 12.08 -10.78 20.41
CA THR A 5 10.88 -9.96 20.72
C THR A 5 9.78 -10.79 21.37
N PRO A 6 9.00 -10.22 22.31
CA PRO A 6 7.93 -10.95 23.00
C PRO A 6 6.78 -11.40 22.08
N VAL A 7 6.69 -10.86 20.86
CA VAL A 7 5.64 -11.18 19.87
C VAL A 7 6.10 -12.26 18.90
N GLU A 8 7.28 -12.10 18.30
CA GLU A 8 7.77 -13.01 17.25
C GLU A 8 8.45 -14.25 17.84
N ASP A 9 9.14 -14.10 18.96
CA ASP A 9 9.97 -15.13 19.58
C ASP A 9 9.31 -15.76 20.80
N ALA A 10 7.99 -15.64 20.92
CA ALA A 10 7.28 -16.03 22.13
C ALA A 10 7.37 -17.53 22.45
N GLU A 11 7.61 -18.37 21.44
CA GLU A 11 7.86 -19.81 21.60
C GLU A 11 9.35 -20.18 21.53
N ASN A 12 10.23 -19.22 21.25
CA ASN A 12 11.67 -19.46 21.16
C ASN A 12 12.22 -19.90 22.54
N PRO A 13 12.88 -21.07 22.66
CA PRO A 13 13.41 -21.57 23.94
C PRO A 13 14.48 -20.66 24.57
N GLU A 14 15.19 -19.84 23.79
CA GLU A 14 16.14 -18.85 24.30
C GLU A 14 15.45 -17.63 24.97
N TYR A 15 14.15 -17.43 24.75
CA TYR A 15 13.40 -16.33 25.36
C TYR A 15 13.19 -16.58 26.86
N PRO A 16 13.58 -15.66 27.77
CA PRO A 16 13.46 -15.85 29.21
C PRO A 16 12.02 -16.17 29.65
N ALA A 17 11.80 -17.40 30.15
CA ALA A 17 10.47 -17.89 30.50
C ALA A 17 9.75 -17.00 31.54
N ALA A 18 10.50 -16.43 32.49
CA ALA A 18 9.98 -15.52 33.51
C ALA A 18 9.41 -14.20 32.94
N LEU A 19 9.89 -13.77 31.77
CA LEU A 19 9.46 -12.51 31.15
C LEU A 19 8.33 -12.70 30.13
N ARG A 20 8.20 -13.89 29.51
CA ARG A 20 7.23 -14.19 28.43
C ARG A 20 5.81 -13.71 28.71
N GLY A 21 5.22 -14.09 29.84
CA GLY A 21 3.81 -13.76 30.12
C GLY A 21 3.57 -12.26 30.31
N ARG A 22 4.49 -11.58 31.01
CA ARG A 22 4.37 -10.15 31.29
C ARG A 22 4.72 -9.31 30.07
N GLU A 23 5.75 -9.68 29.33
CA GLU A 23 6.14 -8.95 28.13
C GLU A 23 5.21 -9.19 26.96
N ARG A 24 4.62 -10.39 26.80
CA ARG A 24 3.57 -10.63 25.79
C ARG A 24 2.30 -9.83 26.06
N SER A 25 1.91 -9.67 27.33
CA SER A 25 0.73 -8.86 27.70
C SER A 25 0.98 -7.35 27.57
N LEU A 26 2.24 -6.91 27.71
CA LEU A 26 2.67 -5.53 27.46
C LEU A 26 3.02 -5.26 25.99
N ALA A 27 3.34 -6.30 25.23
CA ALA A 27 3.63 -6.23 23.82
C ALA A 27 2.37 -5.80 23.08
N LYS A 28 2.30 -4.51 22.76
CA LYS A 28 1.37 -4.04 21.75
C LYS A 28 1.74 -4.79 20.47
N PRO A 29 0.80 -5.41 19.76
CA PRO A 29 1.09 -5.85 18.41
C PRO A 29 1.71 -4.65 17.70
N GLU A 30 2.88 -4.84 17.09
CA GLU A 30 3.54 -3.86 16.23
C GLU A 30 2.45 -3.25 15.36
N ARG A 31 2.01 -2.02 15.71
CA ARG A 31 1.00 -1.34 14.91
C ARG A 31 1.74 -0.99 13.65
N ARG A 32 1.57 -1.79 12.61
CA ARG A 32 2.09 -1.48 11.28
C ARG A 32 1.79 -0.01 11.02
N GLY A 33 2.86 0.78 10.88
CA GLY A 33 2.74 2.22 10.68
C GLY A 33 1.84 2.48 9.48
N LYS A 34 0.92 3.44 9.59
CA LYS A 34 0.07 3.83 8.47
C LYS A 34 0.91 4.57 7.44
N VAL A 35 0.78 4.21 6.17
CA VAL A 35 1.50 4.86 5.07
C VAL A 35 0.53 5.76 4.31
N GLY A 36 0.91 7.03 4.17
CA GLY A 36 0.19 8.00 3.34
C GLY A 36 1.01 8.39 2.12
N LEU A 37 0.38 8.50 0.96
CA LEU A 37 0.96 9.06 -0.26
C LEU A 37 0.26 10.37 -0.62
N ALA A 38 1.05 11.37 -1.01
CA ALA A 38 0.55 12.67 -1.45
C ALA A 38 0.96 12.92 -2.91
N CYS A 39 -0.03 13.03 -3.81
CA CYS A 39 0.16 13.38 -5.20
C CYS A 39 0.00 14.89 -5.40
N SER A 40 1.09 15.57 -5.75
CA SER A 40 1.10 17.02 -5.97
C SER A 40 0.39 17.43 -7.26
N GLY A 41 0.16 18.74 -7.40
CA GLY A 41 -0.37 19.34 -8.62
C GLY A 41 0.62 19.32 -9.78
N GLY A 42 0.27 19.98 -10.89
CA GLY A 42 1.12 20.02 -12.10
C GLY A 42 0.44 19.52 -13.38
N GLY A 43 -0.90 19.47 -13.39
CA GLY A 43 -1.71 19.06 -14.54
C GLY A 43 -1.45 17.61 -14.96
N ILE A 44 -1.57 17.36 -16.26
CA ILE A 44 -1.46 16.01 -16.84
C ILE A 44 -0.08 15.37 -16.60
N ARG A 45 1.01 16.17 -16.54
CA ARG A 45 2.35 15.63 -16.31
C ARG A 45 2.48 14.97 -14.94
N SER A 46 1.91 15.60 -13.91
CA SER A 46 1.88 15.01 -12.56
C SER A 46 1.02 13.75 -12.52
N ALA A 47 -0.13 13.75 -13.22
CA ALA A 47 -1.00 12.58 -13.32
C ALA A 47 -0.29 11.37 -13.94
N THR A 48 0.43 11.58 -15.05
CA THR A 48 1.21 10.52 -15.72
C THR A 48 2.34 9.99 -14.84
N PHE A 49 3.03 10.88 -14.12
CA PHE A 49 4.06 10.45 -13.16
C PHE A 49 3.47 9.61 -12.03
N CYS A 50 2.36 10.06 -11.43
CA CYS A 50 1.68 9.33 -10.37
C CYS A 50 1.22 7.96 -10.85
N LEU A 51 0.69 7.86 -12.07
CA LEU A 51 0.33 6.58 -12.68
C LEU A 51 1.53 5.64 -12.69
N GLY A 52 2.66 6.03 -13.29
CA GLY A 52 3.85 5.19 -13.35
C GLY A 52 4.39 4.80 -11.97
N PHE A 53 4.39 5.73 -11.01
CA PHE A 53 4.80 5.45 -9.63
C PHE A 53 3.93 4.38 -8.98
N PHE A 54 2.60 4.48 -9.11
CA PHE A 54 1.67 3.50 -8.55
C PHE A 54 1.70 2.16 -9.29
N GLN A 55 2.01 2.14 -10.59
CA GLN A 55 2.28 0.89 -11.32
C GLN A 55 3.52 0.18 -10.75
N GLY A 56 4.58 0.93 -10.43
CA GLY A 56 5.76 0.37 -9.75
C GLY A 56 5.42 -0.19 -8.36
N LEU A 57 4.67 0.55 -7.54
CA LEU A 57 4.19 0.04 -6.25
C LEU A 57 3.36 -1.23 -6.40
N ALA A 58 2.49 -1.29 -7.41
CA ALA A 58 1.70 -2.47 -7.69
C ALA A 58 2.61 -3.65 -8.06
N GLN A 59 3.55 -3.47 -8.99
CA GLN A 59 4.51 -4.51 -9.42
C GLN A 59 5.31 -5.11 -8.26
N HIS A 60 5.69 -4.29 -7.28
CA HIS A 60 6.41 -4.74 -6.08
C HIS A 60 5.50 -5.24 -4.94
N GLY A 61 4.19 -5.29 -5.14
CA GLY A 61 3.23 -5.70 -4.10
C GLY A 61 3.10 -4.71 -2.95
N LEU A 62 3.58 -3.48 -3.13
CA LEU A 62 3.61 -2.43 -2.11
C LEU A 62 2.34 -1.58 -2.07
N LEU A 63 1.52 -1.62 -3.14
CA LEU A 63 0.31 -0.79 -3.21
C LEU A 63 -0.67 -1.06 -2.07
N ARG A 64 -0.85 -2.34 -1.69
CA ARG A 64 -1.68 -2.76 -0.54
C ARG A 64 -1.20 -2.22 0.80
N HIS A 65 0.01 -1.66 0.83
CA HIS A 65 0.57 -1.10 2.04
C HIS A 65 0.28 0.39 2.22
N VAL A 66 -0.33 1.04 1.23
CA VAL A 66 -0.75 2.44 1.29
C VAL A 66 -2.14 2.54 1.90
N ASP A 67 -2.24 3.27 3.02
CA ASP A 67 -3.49 3.43 3.77
C ASP A 67 -4.22 4.73 3.41
N TYR A 68 -3.48 5.78 3.05
CA TYR A 68 -4.04 7.08 2.71
C TYR A 68 -3.49 7.60 1.39
N LEU A 69 -4.36 8.23 0.63
CA LEU A 69 -4.01 8.98 -0.58
C LEU A 69 -4.55 10.40 -0.45
N SER A 70 -3.65 11.38 -0.56
CA SER A 70 -3.99 12.80 -0.69
C SER A 70 -3.62 13.27 -2.09
N THR A 71 -4.45 14.07 -2.72
CA THR A 71 -4.19 14.59 -4.07
C THR A 71 -4.60 16.05 -4.17
N VAL A 72 -3.90 16.83 -5.00
CA VAL A 72 -4.27 18.22 -5.32
C VAL A 72 -4.15 18.48 -6.82
N SER A 73 -5.05 19.30 -7.37
CA SER A 73 -5.03 19.74 -8.78
C SER A 73 -4.78 18.57 -9.76
N GLY A 74 -3.69 18.60 -10.53
CA GLY A 74 -3.32 17.55 -11.49
C GLY A 74 -3.17 16.14 -10.89
N GLY A 75 -2.74 16.01 -9.63
CA GLY A 75 -2.71 14.72 -8.93
C GLY A 75 -4.12 14.13 -8.74
N GLY A 76 -5.14 14.99 -8.70
CA GLY A 76 -6.55 14.60 -8.62
C GLY A 76 -7.06 13.87 -9.87
N TYR A 77 -6.46 14.07 -11.05
CA TYR A 77 -6.78 13.27 -12.23
C TYR A 77 -6.43 11.80 -12.01
N PHE A 78 -5.22 11.53 -11.53
CA PHE A 78 -4.82 10.17 -11.15
C PHE A 78 -5.63 9.65 -9.96
N GLY A 79 -5.85 10.48 -8.92
CA GLY A 79 -6.66 10.10 -7.76
C GLY A 79 -8.07 9.67 -8.13
N SER A 80 -8.72 10.38 -9.05
CA SER A 80 -10.05 10.05 -9.55
C SER A 80 -10.06 8.74 -10.37
N PHE A 81 -9.07 8.57 -11.26
CA PHE A 81 -8.88 7.32 -11.99
C PHE A 81 -8.68 6.13 -11.05
N LEU A 82 -7.80 6.26 -10.06
CA LEU A 82 -7.53 5.21 -9.08
C LEU A 82 -8.78 4.90 -8.25
N GLY A 83 -9.47 5.93 -7.76
CA GLY A 83 -10.73 5.79 -7.04
C GLY A 83 -11.79 5.02 -7.84
N ARG A 84 -11.87 5.26 -9.16
CA ARG A 84 -12.77 4.51 -10.05
C ARG A 84 -12.47 3.02 -10.06
N LEU A 85 -11.21 2.58 -9.92
CA LEU A 85 -10.87 1.16 -9.85
C LEU A 85 -11.41 0.51 -8.56
N PHE A 86 -11.48 1.25 -7.45
CA PHE A 86 -12.04 0.76 -6.19
C PHE A 86 -13.58 0.78 -6.17
N CYS A 87 -14.22 1.65 -6.95
CA CYS A 87 -15.67 1.80 -7.01
C CYS A 87 -16.34 1.05 -8.19
N ARG A 88 -15.69 0.05 -8.79
CA ARG A 88 -16.30 -0.80 -9.83
C ARG A 88 -17.01 -1.98 -9.20
N ASP A 89 -18.22 -2.27 -9.67
CA ASP A 89 -19.02 -3.44 -9.27
C ASP A 89 -18.48 -4.79 -9.80
N ASN A 90 -17.19 -4.84 -10.13
CA ASN A 90 -16.53 -6.06 -10.55
C ASN A 90 -15.50 -6.50 -9.50
N PRO A 91 -15.89 -7.35 -8.53
CA PRO A 91 -15.01 -7.79 -7.45
C PRO A 91 -13.81 -8.62 -7.93
N SER A 92 -13.85 -9.12 -9.18
CA SER A 92 -12.70 -9.82 -9.78
C SER A 92 -11.58 -8.87 -10.22
N GLN A 93 -11.85 -7.57 -10.34
CA GLN A 93 -10.90 -6.59 -10.87
C GLN A 93 -10.16 -5.90 -9.72
N ARG A 94 -9.06 -6.50 -9.25
CA ARG A 94 -8.24 -5.89 -8.19
C ARG A 94 -7.46 -4.69 -8.75
N PRO A 95 -7.52 -3.50 -8.13
CA PRO A 95 -6.79 -2.32 -8.62
C PRO A 95 -5.29 -2.57 -8.78
N GLU A 96 -4.70 -3.39 -7.89
CA GLU A 96 -3.29 -3.78 -7.96
C GLU A 96 -2.97 -4.58 -9.24
N GLU A 97 -3.87 -5.44 -9.71
CA GLU A 97 -3.69 -6.24 -10.93
C GLU A 97 -3.85 -5.37 -12.19
N VAL A 98 -4.84 -4.47 -12.18
CA VAL A 98 -5.03 -3.49 -13.26
C VAL A 98 -3.79 -2.61 -13.43
N LEU A 99 -3.22 -2.11 -12.33
CA LEU A 99 -2.04 -1.24 -12.37
C LEU A 99 -0.78 -2.00 -12.80
N LYS A 100 -0.62 -3.26 -12.38
CA LYS A 100 0.49 -4.12 -12.83
C LYS A 100 0.50 -4.30 -14.34
N ASP A 101 -0.67 -4.53 -14.92
CA ASP A 101 -0.83 -4.75 -16.35
C ASP A 101 -0.98 -3.43 -17.12
N SER A 102 0.08 -3.03 -17.79
CA SER A 102 0.09 -1.84 -18.67
C SER A 102 -0.79 -1.99 -19.92
N GLN A 103 -1.31 -3.18 -20.19
CA GLN A 103 -2.25 -3.48 -21.27
C GLN A 103 -3.68 -3.67 -20.77
N SER A 104 -3.92 -3.50 -19.47
CA SER A 104 -5.26 -3.58 -18.92
C SER A 104 -6.16 -2.51 -19.56
N SER A 105 -7.43 -2.84 -19.76
CA SER A 105 -8.40 -1.95 -20.40
C SER A 105 -8.41 -0.53 -19.78
N PRO A 106 -8.40 -0.34 -18.44
CA PRO A 106 -8.36 1.00 -17.85
C PRO A 106 -7.09 1.79 -18.18
N ILE A 107 -5.94 1.11 -18.31
CA ILE A 107 -4.66 1.77 -18.61
C ILE A 107 -4.55 2.10 -20.09
N ARG A 108 -5.05 1.23 -20.98
CA ARG A 108 -5.15 1.51 -22.41
C ARG A 108 -6.04 2.71 -22.70
N PHE A 109 -7.19 2.80 -22.02
CA PHE A 109 -8.10 3.93 -22.15
C PHE A 109 -7.44 5.29 -21.87
N LEU A 110 -6.41 5.36 -21.00
CA LEU A 110 -5.69 6.61 -20.73
C LEU A 110 -4.75 7.05 -21.86
N ARG A 111 -4.54 6.21 -22.88
CA ARG A 111 -3.64 6.45 -24.01
C ARG A 111 -4.38 6.71 -25.32
N GLU A 112 -5.69 6.46 -25.33
CA GLU A 112 -6.61 6.71 -26.44
C GLU A 112 -7.14 8.15 -26.36
#